data_AF-A0A2D2C718-F1
#
_entry.id   AF-A0A2D2C718-F1
#
_cell.length_a   1.000
_cell.length_b   1.000
_cell.length_c   1.000
_cell.angle_alpha   90.00
_cell.angle_beta   90.00
_cell.angle_gamma   90.00
#
_symmetry.space_group_name_H-M   'P 1'
#
loop_
_entity.id
_entity.type
_entity.pdbx_description
1 polymer ?
#
loop_
_entity_poly.entity_id
_entity_poly.type
_entity_poly.pdbx_seq_one_letter_code
_entity_poly.pdbx_strand_id
1 'polypeptide(L)'
;MPHPGCPVIGDPTGAHDHDAAIPDRPQRRNRRRTGGLVALDVALRRNDRDWIKPVPPEWADQVAATLSYGHFLCHVFHLGYVLKKGADPAAFKKAMLAMLDAEGAEYPAEHNVGHLYHAKPQLTALYEGLDPLARFNPGIGGTRRS
;
A
#
# COMPACT_ATOMS: atom_id res chain seq x y z
N MET A 1 3.39 -0.45 41.18
CA MET A 1 4.57 0.34 40.75
C MET A 1 5.20 -0.39 39.56
N PRO A 2 4.96 0.00 38.29
CA PRO A 2 5.61 -0.62 37.14
C PRO A 2 6.95 0.08 36.82
N HIS A 3 7.93 -0.71 36.38
CA HIS A 3 9.30 -0.30 36.05
C HIS A 3 9.36 0.73 34.90
N PRO A 4 10.22 1.77 34.99
CA PRO A 4 10.47 2.69 33.89
C PRO A 4 11.59 2.11 33.01
N GLY A 5 11.33 1.82 31.73
CA GLY A 5 12.42 1.49 30.82
C GLY A 5 12.12 0.66 29.58
N CYS A 6 10.90 0.14 29.40
CA CYS A 6 10.54 -0.52 28.15
C CYS A 6 9.82 0.48 27.24
N PRO A 7 10.47 1.05 26.20
CA PRO A 7 9.76 1.85 25.23
C PRO A 7 8.79 0.93 24.49
N VAL A 8 7.50 1.24 24.59
CA VAL A 8 6.45 0.63 23.77
C VAL A 8 6.80 0.94 22.32
N ILE A 9 7.32 -0.06 21.59
CA ILE A 9 7.50 0.03 20.13
C ILE A 9 6.11 -0.12 19.53
N GLY A 10 5.41 1.00 19.41
CA GLY A 10 4.05 1.04 18.91
C GLY A 10 3.59 2.48 18.81
N ASP A 11 4.18 3.21 17.87
CA ASP A 11 3.61 4.46 17.39
C ASP A 11 2.49 4.11 16.39
N PRO A 12 1.21 4.33 16.72
CA PRO A 12 0.09 3.95 15.87
C PRO A 12 -0.05 4.85 14.63
N THR A 13 0.75 5.91 14.51
CA THR A 13 0.71 6.82 13.35
C THR A 13 1.57 6.34 12.17
N GLY A 14 2.47 5.38 12.41
CA GLY A 14 3.21 4.71 11.34
C GLY A 14 2.43 3.50 10.84
N ALA A 15 1.38 3.72 10.04
CA ALA A 15 0.76 2.63 9.29
C ALA A 15 1.83 2.00 8.40
N HIS A 16 2.41 0.90 8.86
CA HIS A 16 3.35 0.12 8.09
C HIS A 16 2.54 -0.60 7.00
N ASP A 17 2.79 -0.24 5.74
CA ASP A 17 2.31 -0.93 4.54
C ASP A 17 3.07 -2.28 4.46
N HIS A 18 2.78 -3.21 5.38
CA HIS A 18 3.45 -4.52 5.52
C HIS A 18 3.05 -5.52 4.43
N ASP A 19 2.14 -5.14 3.55
CA ASP A 19 1.54 -6.00 2.53
C ASP A 19 2.16 -5.78 1.15
N ALA A 20 3.30 -5.07 1.10
CA ALA A 20 4.01 -4.87 -0.12
C ALA A 20 5.36 -5.55 -0.04
N ALA A 21 5.73 -6.25 -1.11
CA ALA A 21 7.05 -6.82 -1.30
C ALA A 21 8.20 -5.79 -1.18
N ILE A 22 7.91 -4.48 -1.03
CA ILE A 22 8.85 -3.35 -0.97
C ILE A 22 9.71 -3.37 0.31
N PRO A 23 11.05 -3.43 0.19
CA PRO A 23 11.94 -3.36 1.33
C PRO A 23 11.82 -2.04 2.10
N ASP A 24 11.39 -2.11 3.37
CA ASP A 24 11.19 -0.94 4.23
C ASP A 24 12.46 -0.51 5.00
N ARG A 25 13.51 -1.34 5.00
CA ARG A 25 14.76 -1.11 5.74
C ARG A 25 15.39 0.28 5.48
N PRO A 26 15.48 0.78 4.23
CA PRO A 26 16.03 2.12 3.97
C PRO A 26 15.21 3.25 4.62
N GLN A 27 13.87 3.14 4.60
CA GLN A 27 12.98 4.08 5.26
C GLN A 27 13.17 4.01 6.78
N ARG A 28 13.22 2.80 7.37
CA ARG A 28 13.41 2.62 8.82
C ARG A 28 14.71 3.25 9.31
N ARG A 29 15.82 3.03 8.59
CA ARG A 29 17.13 3.62 8.92
C ARG A 29 17.09 5.16 8.86
N ASN A 30 16.30 5.72 7.96
CA ASN A 30 16.20 7.15 7.70
C ASN A 30 14.90 7.79 8.21
N ARG A 31 14.20 7.18 9.18
CA ARG A 31 12.84 7.60 9.62
C ARG A 31 12.71 9.07 10.03
N ARG A 32 13.80 9.73 10.46
CA ARG A 32 13.80 11.17 10.81
C ARG A 32 13.90 12.11 9.60
N ARG A 33 14.26 11.57 8.42
CA ARG A 33 14.56 12.28 7.17
C ARG A 33 13.56 11.96 6.06
N THR A 34 12.73 10.93 6.21
CA THR A 34 11.71 10.53 5.22
C THR A 34 10.29 10.82 5.73
N GLY A 35 9.35 11.01 4.81
CA GLY A 35 7.93 11.22 5.10
C GLY A 35 7.12 9.92 5.12
N GLY A 36 7.69 8.81 4.66
CA GLY A 36 6.98 7.53 4.57
C GLY A 36 7.48 6.68 3.42
N LEU A 37 6.98 5.45 3.35
CA LEU A 37 7.03 4.59 2.18
C LEU A 37 5.58 4.36 1.77
N VAL A 38 5.28 4.60 0.50
CA VAL A 38 4.03 4.17 -0.12
C VAL A 38 4.36 3.00 -1.02
N ALA A 39 3.60 1.92 -0.87
CA ALA A 39 3.82 0.71 -1.63
C ALA A 39 2.52 0.25 -2.28
N LEU A 40 2.59 -0.06 -3.57
CA LEU A 40 1.45 -0.43 -4.40
C LEU A 40 1.73 -1.78 -5.06
N ASP A 41 0.70 -2.62 -5.11
CA ASP A 41 0.74 -3.93 -5.75
C ASP A 41 -0.25 -3.94 -6.92
N VAL A 42 0.25 -3.88 -8.15
CA VAL A 42 -0.53 -3.44 -9.30
C VAL A 42 -0.41 -4.42 -10.46
N ALA A 43 -1.55 -4.84 -11.01
CA ALA A 43 -1.68 -5.55 -12.26
C ALA A 43 -2.05 -4.55 -13.37
N LEU A 44 -1.15 -4.35 -14.32
CA LEU A 44 -1.39 -3.50 -15.49
C LEU A 44 -2.24 -4.24 -16.53
N ARG A 45 -2.80 -3.50 -17.49
CA ARG A 45 -3.53 -4.13 -18.59
C ARG A 45 -2.57 -4.98 -19.41
N ARG A 46 -3.07 -6.09 -19.95
CA ARG A 46 -2.26 -7.00 -20.78
C ARG A 46 -1.70 -6.34 -22.05
N ASN A 47 -2.31 -5.25 -22.50
CA ASN A 47 -1.87 -4.47 -23.67
C ASN A 47 -1.17 -3.16 -23.31
N ASP A 48 -0.90 -2.88 -22.03
CA ASP A 48 -0.12 -1.70 -21.63
C ASP A 48 1.30 -1.79 -22.17
N ARG A 49 1.81 -0.65 -22.63
CA ARG A 49 3.19 -0.47 -23.08
C ARG A 49 4.03 0.34 -22.09
N ASP A 50 3.36 1.08 -21.21
CA ASP A 50 3.98 1.95 -20.21
C ASP A 50 3.98 1.24 -18.86
N TRP A 51 4.97 0.37 -18.65
CA TRP A 51 5.05 -0.46 -17.43
C TRP A 51 5.65 0.26 -16.23
N ILE A 52 6.51 1.25 -16.47
CA ILE A 52 7.08 2.11 -15.43
C ILE A 52 6.20 3.33 -15.29
N LYS A 53 5.43 3.40 -14.19
CA LYS A 53 4.48 4.48 -13.97
C LYS A 53 5.18 5.76 -13.50
N PRO A 54 4.93 6.91 -14.13
CA PRO A 54 5.52 8.17 -13.69
C PRO A 54 4.95 8.59 -12.33
N VAL A 55 5.73 9.38 -11.60
CA VAL A 55 5.21 10.13 -10.45
C VAL A 55 4.39 11.30 -10.99
N PRO A 56 3.17 11.56 -10.49
CA PRO A 56 2.40 12.72 -10.91
C PRO A 56 3.20 14.03 -10.70
N PRO A 57 3.18 14.98 -11.65
CA PRO A 57 4.06 16.14 -11.62
C PRO A 57 4.05 16.95 -10.32
N GLU A 58 2.89 17.09 -9.68
CA GLU A 58 2.69 17.79 -8.41
C GLU A 58 3.36 17.11 -7.20
N TRP A 59 3.78 15.85 -7.36
CA TRP A 59 4.50 15.07 -6.36
C TRP A 59 5.98 14.87 -6.69
N ALA A 60 6.47 15.31 -7.85
CA ALA A 60 7.85 15.09 -8.29
C ALA A 60 8.88 15.59 -7.25
N ASP A 61 8.64 16.76 -6.66
CA ASP A 61 9.51 17.34 -5.64
C ASP A 61 9.32 16.74 -4.25
N GLN A 62 8.32 15.88 -4.05
CA GLN A 62 8.01 15.25 -2.76
C GLN A 62 8.48 13.79 -2.70
N VAL A 63 8.82 13.17 -3.83
CA VAL A 63 9.38 11.82 -3.89
C VAL A 63 10.90 11.88 -3.78
N ALA A 64 11.47 11.10 -2.87
CA ALA A 64 12.92 10.98 -2.65
C ALA A 64 13.54 9.83 -3.45
N ALA A 65 12.80 8.74 -3.64
CA ALA A 65 13.23 7.59 -4.41
C ALA A 65 12.03 6.76 -4.89
N THR A 66 12.20 6.09 -6.03
CA THR A 66 11.25 5.14 -6.61
C THR A 66 11.88 3.75 -6.69
N LEU A 67 11.10 2.71 -6.43
CA LEU A 67 11.47 1.30 -6.59
C LEU A 67 10.40 0.63 -7.45
N SER A 68 10.79 -0.10 -8.49
CA SER A 68 9.86 -0.80 -9.37
C SER A 68 10.43 -2.16 -9.77
N TYR A 69 9.72 -3.23 -9.45
CA TYR A 69 10.06 -4.61 -9.81
C TYR A 69 8.79 -5.46 -9.72
N GLY A 70 8.82 -6.68 -10.26
CA GLY A 70 7.67 -7.58 -10.20
C GLY A 70 7.73 -8.69 -11.24
N HIS A 71 6.56 -9.24 -11.55
CA HIS A 71 6.37 -10.35 -12.48
C HIS A 71 6.09 -9.83 -13.88
N PHE A 72 7.17 -9.55 -14.62
CA PHE A 72 7.12 -8.83 -15.89
C PHE A 72 6.12 -9.42 -16.91
N LEU A 73 6.14 -10.73 -17.13
CA LEU A 73 5.24 -11.40 -18.09
C LEU A 73 3.78 -11.44 -17.65
N CYS A 74 3.52 -11.33 -16.35
CA CYS A 74 2.17 -11.27 -15.80
C CYS A 74 1.62 -9.83 -15.74
N HIS A 75 2.45 -8.84 -16.11
CA HIS A 75 2.16 -7.41 -15.97
C HIS A 75 1.85 -7.00 -14.52
N VAL A 76 2.42 -7.69 -13.53
CA VAL A 76 2.27 -7.40 -12.10
C VAL A 76 3.53 -6.69 -11.60
N PHE A 77 3.38 -5.52 -10.99
CA PHE A 77 4.47 -4.69 -10.50
C PHE A 77 4.23 -4.23 -9.07
N HIS A 78 5.29 -4.30 -8.26
CA HIS A 78 5.38 -3.66 -6.96
C HIS A 78 6.03 -2.28 -7.14
N LEU A 79 5.26 -1.23 -6.88
CA LEU A 79 5.69 0.16 -7.01
C LEU A 79 5.91 0.74 -5.62
N GLY A 80 7.15 1.07 -5.29
CA GLY A 80 7.56 1.66 -4.02
C GLY A 80 8.00 3.11 -4.18
N TYR A 81 7.51 3.99 -3.30
CA TYR A 81 7.82 5.41 -3.31
C TYR A 81 8.25 5.85 -1.91
N VAL A 82 9.53 6.24 -1.77
CA VAL A 82 10.03 6.86 -0.54
C VAL A 82 9.75 8.34 -0.62
N LEU A 83 8.94 8.86 0.30
CA LEU A 83 8.59 10.28 0.32
C LEU A 83 9.59 11.10 1.14
N LYS A 84 9.80 12.35 0.75
CA LYS A 84 10.55 13.35 1.52
C LYS A 84 9.79 13.69 2.80
N LYS A 85 10.52 14.13 3.83
CA LYS A 85 9.91 14.53 5.11
C LYS A 85 8.88 15.65 4.89
N GLY A 86 7.70 15.51 5.50
CA GLY A 86 6.61 16.48 5.43
C GLY A 86 5.61 16.25 4.29
N ALA A 87 5.90 15.35 3.34
CA ALA A 87 4.90 14.89 2.38
C ALA A 87 3.83 14.03 3.05
N ASP A 88 2.61 14.04 2.49
CA ASP A 88 1.48 13.23 2.97
C ASP A 88 1.40 11.90 2.20
N PRO A 89 1.72 10.76 2.83
CA PRO A 89 1.67 9.45 2.17
C PRO A 89 0.28 9.01 1.76
N ALA A 90 -0.76 9.41 2.51
CA ALA A 90 -2.14 9.03 2.20
C ALA A 90 -2.64 9.79 0.97
N ALA A 91 -2.36 11.10 0.89
CA ALA A 91 -2.69 11.89 -0.29
C ALA A 91 -1.89 11.44 -1.52
N PHE A 92 -0.61 11.09 -1.36
CA PHE A 92 0.20 10.53 -2.44
C PHE A 92 -0.37 9.18 -2.95
N LYS A 93 -0.68 8.25 -2.02
CA LYS A 93 -1.28 6.96 -2.36
C LYS A 93 -2.58 7.17 -3.14
N LYS A 94 -3.45 8.07 -2.69
CA LYS A 94 -4.70 8.42 -3.39
C LYS A 94 -4.45 8.95 -4.82
N ALA A 95 -3.46 9.83 -5.01
CA ALA A 95 -3.13 10.36 -6.33
C ALA A 95 -2.63 9.27 -7.28
N MET A 96 -1.76 8.37 -6.79
CA MET A 96 -1.27 7.22 -7.55
C MET A 96 -2.41 6.26 -7.92
N LEU A 97 -3.28 5.90 -6.98
CA LEU A 97 -4.41 5.01 -7.24
C LEU A 97 -5.39 5.60 -8.27
N ALA A 98 -5.65 6.91 -8.22
CA ALA A 98 -6.50 7.58 -9.20
C ALA A 98 -5.94 7.53 -10.63
N MET A 99 -4.61 7.68 -10.78
CA MET A 99 -3.93 7.50 -12.07
C MET A 99 -4.04 6.05 -12.57
N LEU A 100 -3.80 5.08 -11.69
CA LEU A 100 -3.91 3.66 -12.00
C LEU A 100 -5.34 3.25 -12.41
N ASP A 101 -6.35 3.79 -11.72
CA ASP A 101 -7.76 3.60 -12.07
C ASP A 101 -8.07 4.14 -13.47
N ALA A 102 -7.58 5.34 -13.79
CA ALA A 102 -7.77 5.95 -15.12
C ALA A 102 -7.10 5.15 -16.24
N GLU A 103 -6.00 4.46 -15.93
CA GLU A 103 -5.31 3.56 -16.85
C GLU A 103 -5.93 2.15 -16.92
N GLY A 104 -6.90 1.84 -16.04
CA GLY A 104 -7.55 0.53 -15.98
C GLY A 104 -6.66 -0.56 -15.40
N ALA A 105 -5.71 -0.19 -14.53
CA ALA A 105 -4.95 -1.13 -13.74
C ALA A 105 -5.79 -1.69 -12.60
N GLU A 106 -5.42 -2.87 -12.13
CA GLU A 106 -6.06 -3.59 -11.04
C GLU A 106 -5.13 -3.68 -9.84
N TYR A 107 -5.68 -3.56 -8.63
CA TYR A 107 -4.94 -3.70 -7.39
C TYR A 107 -5.89 -4.06 -6.23
N PRO A 108 -5.42 -4.77 -5.20
CA PRO A 108 -4.11 -5.44 -5.13
C PRO A 108 -4.05 -6.63 -6.09
N ALA A 109 -2.87 -6.89 -6.65
CA ALA A 109 -2.67 -7.87 -7.72
C ALA A 109 -2.45 -9.29 -7.18
N GLU A 110 -1.58 -9.46 -6.19
CA GLU A 110 -1.21 -10.75 -5.62
C GLU A 110 -1.21 -10.76 -4.08
N HIS A 111 -1.01 -9.61 -3.43
CA HIS A 111 -0.89 -9.54 -1.98
C HIS A 111 -2.24 -9.50 -1.24
N ASN A 112 -3.36 -9.53 -1.97
CA ASN A 112 -4.71 -9.45 -1.41
C ASN A 112 -4.99 -8.10 -0.71
N VAL A 113 -6.23 -7.91 -0.23
CA VAL A 113 -6.72 -6.60 0.24
C VAL A 113 -6.19 -6.18 1.61
N GLY A 114 -5.77 -7.16 2.43
CA GLY A 114 -5.34 -6.93 3.81
C GLY A 114 -6.34 -6.04 4.55
N HIS A 115 -5.84 -5.01 5.23
CA HIS A 115 -6.65 -3.90 5.75
C HIS A 115 -6.32 -2.55 5.07
N LEU A 116 -5.64 -2.62 3.93
CA LEU A 116 -5.05 -1.47 3.24
C LEU A 116 -5.85 -1.07 2.00
N TYR A 117 -6.55 -2.04 1.40
CA TYR A 117 -7.42 -1.84 0.26
C TYR A 117 -8.85 -2.18 0.63
N HIS A 118 -9.80 -1.49 0.01
CA HIS A 118 -11.20 -1.89 0.07
C HIS A 118 -11.43 -3.09 -0.84
N ALA A 119 -12.05 -4.13 -0.30
CA ALA A 119 -12.48 -5.27 -1.10
C ALA A 119 -13.55 -4.86 -2.10
N LYS A 120 -13.43 -5.38 -3.33
CA LYS A 120 -14.48 -5.24 -4.34
C LYS A 120 -15.76 -5.97 -3.90
N PRO A 121 -16.95 -5.57 -4.38
CA PRO A 121 -18.22 -6.14 -3.94
C PRO A 121 -18.29 -7.67 -4.02
N GLN A 122 -17.73 -8.29 -5.06
CA GLN A 122 -17.73 -9.76 -5.16
C GLN A 122 -16.90 -10.43 -4.06
N LEU A 123 -15.76 -9.84 -3.69
CA LEU A 123 -14.88 -10.37 -2.66
C LEU A 123 -15.46 -10.14 -1.26
N THR A 124 -16.05 -8.97 -1.02
CA THR A 124 -16.82 -8.69 0.20
C THR A 124 -17.96 -9.70 0.40
N ALA A 125 -18.77 -9.93 -0.63
CA ALA A 125 -19.86 -10.90 -0.57
C ALA A 125 -19.37 -12.33 -0.31
N LEU A 126 -18.22 -12.70 -0.89
CA LEU A 126 -17.58 -13.98 -0.61
C LEU A 126 -17.17 -14.09 0.87
N TYR A 127 -16.53 -13.07 1.43
CA TYR A 127 -16.12 -13.05 2.84
C TYR A 127 -17.32 -13.18 3.77
N GLU A 128 -18.37 -12.40 3.53
CA GLU A 128 -19.59 -12.42 4.35
C GLU A 128 -20.36 -13.75 4.23
N GLY A 129 -20.32 -14.39 3.06
CA GLY A 129 -20.92 -15.72 2.88
C GLY A 129 -20.18 -16.84 3.62
N LEU A 130 -18.85 -16.74 3.74
CA LEU A 130 -18.02 -17.74 4.42
C LEU A 130 -17.94 -17.51 5.93
N ASP A 131 -17.93 -16.25 6.38
CA ASP A 131 -17.86 -15.88 7.79
C ASP A 131 -18.91 -14.81 8.16
N PRO A 132 -20.20 -15.20 8.27
CA PRO A 132 -21.29 -14.26 8.55
C PRO A 132 -21.17 -13.53 9.89
N LEU A 133 -20.36 -14.06 10.82
CA LEU A 133 -20.15 -13.51 12.15
C LEU A 133 -18.85 -12.70 12.28
N ALA A 134 -18.08 -12.55 11.18
CA ALA A 134 -16.83 -11.83 11.12
C ALA A 134 -15.86 -12.21 12.26
N ARG A 135 -15.59 -13.50 12.44
CA ARG A 135 -14.70 -14.05 13.48
C ARG A 135 -13.30 -14.38 12.97
N PHE A 136 -13.14 -14.63 11.67
CA PHE A 136 -11.87 -14.98 11.04
C PHE A 136 -11.30 -13.77 10.30
N ASN A 137 -10.29 -13.14 10.91
CA ASN A 137 -9.65 -11.91 10.44
C ASN A 137 -10.63 -10.72 10.22
N PRO A 138 -11.29 -10.23 11.29
CA PRO A 138 -12.36 -9.24 11.18
C PRO A 138 -11.87 -7.92 10.55
N GLY A 139 -12.66 -7.37 9.64
CA GLY A 139 -12.36 -6.11 8.97
C GLY A 139 -11.38 -6.20 7.79
N ILE A 140 -11.05 -7.42 7.32
CA ILE A 140 -10.29 -7.61 6.08
C ILE A 140 -11.01 -6.91 4.91
N GLY A 141 -10.27 -6.23 4.04
CA GLY A 141 -10.84 -5.49 2.92
C GLY A 141 -11.72 -4.30 3.30
N GLY A 142 -11.58 -3.78 4.53
CA GLY A 142 -12.46 -2.72 5.04
C GLY A 142 -13.88 -3.20 5.38
N THR A 143 -14.07 -4.49 5.60
CA THR A 143 -15.36 -5.07 6.04
C THR A 143 -15.65 -4.80 7.52
N ARG A 144 -16.78 -5.30 8.02
CA ARG A 144 -17.18 -5.17 9.42
C ARG A 144 -16.15 -5.81 10.37
N ARG A 145 -15.93 -5.17 11.52
CA ARG A 145 -15.26 -5.76 12.69
C ARG A 145 -16.30 -6.22 13.72
N SER A 146 -16.06 -7.37 14.36
CA SER A 146 -16.92 -7.93 15.40
C SER A 146 -16.80 -7.21 16.73
#